data_AF-A0A4W5L3G1-F1
#
_entry.id   AF-A0A4W5L3G1-F1
#
_cell.length_a   1.000
_cell.length_b   1.000
_cell.length_c   1.000
_cell.angle_alpha   90.00
_cell.angle_beta   90.00
_cell.angle_gamma   90.00
#
_symmetry.space_group_name_H-M   'P 1'
#
loop_
_entity.id
_entity.type
_entity.pdbx_description
1 polymer ?
#
loop_
_entity_poly.entity_id
_entity_poly.type
_entity_poly.pdbx_seq_one_letter_code
_entity_poly.pdbx_strand_id
1 'polypeptide(L)'
;MAATMRNVDEIRDRVILGEFDVKNVHTTDYPGNYPGYDDTWSLQKFQKNFRIDVVQMDDTSLEFDMVGIDAAIANAFRRILLAEVPTMAVEKVLIYNNTSIIQDEILAHRLGLIPIKADPRLFEYRNAGDEEGTEIDTIQLQLKIKCTRNLRATKDSADPRELYLNHMVYSKDMKWVPIGNQADVFADIDIGPVHGDILLAQLRPGQELDIVMHCVKGIGQDHAKFSPVATASYRLLPEITLMETVEGEKAELQRWARN
;
A
#
# COMPACT_ATOMS: atom_id res chain seq x y z
N MET A 1 -10.25 -3.18 -47.96
CA MET A 1 -10.04 -4.65 -47.98
C MET A 1 -10.61 -5.20 -46.69
N ALA A 2 -11.62 -6.07 -46.77
CA ALA A 2 -12.25 -6.65 -45.57
C ALA A 2 -11.24 -7.58 -44.87
N ALA A 3 -11.00 -7.37 -43.57
CA ALA A 3 -10.19 -8.28 -42.77
C ALA A 3 -10.83 -9.67 -42.77
N THR A 4 -10.02 -10.72 -42.95
CA THR A 4 -10.44 -12.11 -42.76
C THR A 4 -10.87 -12.34 -41.30
N MET A 5 -11.88 -13.17 -41.04
CA MET A 5 -12.44 -13.41 -39.68
C MET A 5 -11.36 -13.69 -38.61
N ARG A 6 -10.32 -14.48 -38.95
CA ARG A 6 -9.18 -14.74 -38.04
C ARG A 6 -8.40 -13.48 -37.63
N ASN A 7 -8.27 -12.51 -38.52
CA ASN A 7 -7.60 -11.24 -38.20
C ASN A 7 -8.49 -10.37 -37.31
N VAL A 8 -9.82 -10.53 -37.38
CA VAL A 8 -10.76 -9.79 -36.54
C VAL A 8 -10.68 -10.28 -35.09
N ASP A 9 -10.65 -11.59 -34.86
CA ASP A 9 -10.47 -12.17 -33.51
C ASP A 9 -9.14 -11.74 -32.89
N GLU A 10 -8.05 -11.74 -33.68
CA GLU A 10 -6.73 -11.30 -33.22
C GLU A 10 -6.71 -9.81 -32.84
N ILE A 11 -7.40 -8.95 -33.61
CA ILE A 11 -7.51 -7.52 -33.30
C ILE A 11 -8.30 -7.27 -32.01
N ARG A 12 -9.32 -8.10 -31.74
CA ARG A 12 -10.23 -7.92 -30.61
C ARG A 12 -9.66 -8.44 -29.28
N ASP A 13 -8.99 -9.58 -29.33
CA ASP A 13 -8.65 -10.32 -28.11
C ASP A 13 -7.17 -10.22 -27.71
N ARG A 14 -6.31 -9.72 -28.60
CA ARG A 14 -4.84 -9.73 -28.39
C ARG A 14 -4.20 -8.37 -28.60
N VAL A 15 -3.51 -7.91 -27.57
CA VAL A 15 -2.55 -6.80 -27.65
C VAL A 15 -1.21 -7.35 -28.13
N ILE A 16 -0.73 -6.90 -29.29
CA ILE A 16 0.49 -7.43 -29.92
C ILE A 16 1.66 -6.47 -29.68
N LEU A 17 2.76 -6.99 -29.15
CA LEU A 17 4.01 -6.24 -29.00
C LEU A 17 4.85 -6.40 -30.27
N GLY A 18 5.05 -5.32 -31.02
CA GLY A 18 6.01 -5.23 -32.11
C GLY A 18 7.37 -4.73 -31.64
N GLU A 19 8.34 -4.67 -32.56
CA GLU A 19 9.69 -4.16 -32.27
C GLU A 19 9.68 -2.66 -31.92
N PHE A 20 8.80 -1.88 -32.56
CA PHE A 20 8.76 -0.41 -32.44
C PHE A 20 7.48 0.12 -31.78
N ASP A 21 6.41 -0.67 -31.74
CA ASP A 21 5.08 -0.24 -31.33
C ASP A 21 4.26 -1.37 -30.69
N VAL A 22 3.24 -0.98 -29.93
CA VAL A 22 2.22 -1.89 -29.40
C VAL A 22 0.95 -1.72 -30.22
N LYS A 23 0.44 -2.82 -30.77
CA LYS A 23 -0.76 -2.85 -31.61
C LYS A 23 -1.97 -3.35 -30.81
N ASN A 24 -3.17 -2.96 -31.26
CA ASN A 24 -4.46 -3.34 -30.66
C ASN A 24 -4.61 -2.91 -29.19
N VAL A 25 -4.17 -1.70 -28.85
CA VAL A 25 -4.20 -1.20 -27.45
C VAL A 25 -5.59 -0.80 -26.95
N HIS A 26 -6.56 -0.67 -27.84
CA HIS A 26 -7.90 -0.18 -27.52
C HIS A 26 -8.90 -1.33 -27.40
N THR A 27 -9.77 -1.25 -26.40
CA THR A 27 -10.98 -2.07 -26.31
C THR A 27 -11.91 -1.74 -27.47
N THR A 28 -12.33 -2.74 -28.24
CA THR A 28 -13.12 -2.58 -29.47
C THR A 28 -14.40 -3.43 -29.50
N ASP A 29 -14.68 -4.20 -28.46
CA ASP A 29 -15.85 -5.08 -28.30
C ASP A 29 -17.13 -4.31 -27.92
N TYR A 30 -17.40 -3.23 -28.65
CA TYR A 30 -18.63 -2.44 -28.53
C TYR A 30 -19.62 -2.78 -29.65
N PRO A 31 -20.94 -2.68 -29.37
CA PRO A 31 -21.97 -3.02 -30.35
C PRO A 31 -21.85 -2.13 -31.60
N GLY A 32 -21.80 -2.77 -32.77
CA GLY A 32 -21.73 -2.08 -34.07
C GLY A 32 -20.32 -1.92 -34.65
N ASN A 33 -19.26 -2.29 -33.92
CA ASN A 33 -17.88 -2.19 -34.42
C ASN A 33 -17.52 -3.30 -35.42
N TYR A 34 -18.09 -4.49 -35.26
CA TYR A 34 -17.76 -5.65 -36.10
C TYR A 34 -19.00 -6.29 -36.73
N PRO A 35 -18.98 -6.57 -38.04
CA PRO A 35 -20.07 -7.30 -38.69
C PRO A 35 -20.05 -8.77 -38.26
N GLY A 36 -21.19 -9.30 -37.83
CA GLY A 36 -21.35 -10.72 -37.46
C GLY A 36 -21.07 -11.06 -36.00
N TYR A 37 -20.71 -10.07 -35.16
CA TYR A 37 -20.57 -10.24 -33.72
C TYR A 37 -21.70 -9.53 -32.97
N ASP A 38 -22.20 -10.17 -31.92
CA ASP A 38 -23.12 -9.56 -30.96
C ASP A 38 -22.37 -9.20 -29.67
N ASP A 39 -21.98 -7.93 -29.64
CA ASP A 39 -21.26 -7.28 -28.53
C ASP A 39 -22.21 -6.43 -27.66
N THR A 40 -23.52 -6.72 -27.71
CA THR A 40 -24.46 -6.12 -26.77
C THR A 40 -24.21 -6.62 -25.35
N TRP A 41 -24.45 -5.75 -24.37
CA TRP A 41 -24.26 -6.09 -22.97
C TRP A 41 -25.25 -7.17 -22.52
N SER A 42 -24.72 -8.28 -21.99
CA SER A 42 -25.50 -9.37 -21.41
C SER A 42 -24.89 -9.84 -20.10
N LEU A 43 -25.64 -9.69 -19.01
CA LEU A 43 -25.21 -10.11 -17.67
C LEU A 43 -24.93 -11.62 -17.60
N GLN A 44 -25.72 -12.44 -18.30
CA GLN A 44 -25.53 -13.90 -18.31
C GLN A 44 -24.24 -14.29 -19.03
N LYS A 45 -23.90 -13.62 -20.13
CA LYS A 45 -22.63 -13.82 -20.87
C LYS A 45 -21.45 -13.43 -19.97
N PHE A 46 -21.55 -12.31 -19.27
CA PHE A 46 -20.52 -11.86 -18.33
C PHE A 46 -20.33 -12.84 -17.16
N GLN A 47 -21.41 -13.25 -16.49
CA GLN A 47 -21.34 -14.18 -15.35
C GLN A 47 -20.76 -15.55 -15.72
N LYS A 48 -21.02 -16.04 -16.94
CA LYS A 48 -20.48 -17.31 -17.42
C LYS A 48 -18.97 -17.25 -17.68
N ASN A 49 -18.47 -16.10 -18.13
CA ASN A 49 -17.09 -15.93 -18.56
C ASN A 49 -16.18 -15.41 -17.43
N PHE A 50 -16.74 -14.67 -16.48
CA PHE A 50 -15.99 -14.07 -15.38
C PHE A 50 -15.53 -15.13 -14.38
N ARG A 51 -14.23 -15.19 -14.12
CA ARG A 51 -13.64 -16.03 -13.07
C ARG A 51 -12.46 -15.33 -12.40
N ILE A 52 -12.22 -15.71 -11.15
CA ILE A 52 -11.12 -15.23 -10.34
C ILE A 52 -10.32 -16.44 -9.86
N ASP A 53 -9.03 -16.47 -10.19
CA ASP A 53 -8.12 -17.55 -9.80
C ASP A 53 -7.04 -16.96 -8.88
N VAL A 54 -7.03 -17.35 -7.60
CA VAL A 54 -6.02 -16.86 -6.64
C VAL A 54 -4.74 -17.68 -6.81
N VAL A 55 -3.64 -17.02 -7.15
CA VAL A 55 -2.34 -17.68 -7.43
C VAL A 55 -1.53 -17.79 -6.15
N GLN A 56 -1.40 -16.69 -5.41
CA GLN A 56 -0.63 -16.61 -4.17
C GLN A 56 -1.32 -15.70 -3.15
N MET A 57 -1.31 -16.10 -1.89
CA MET A 57 -1.84 -15.31 -0.78
C MET A 57 -0.93 -15.49 0.44
N ASP A 58 -0.29 -14.39 0.83
CA ASP A 58 0.52 -14.25 2.05
C ASP A 58 -0.12 -13.22 2.98
N ASP A 59 0.43 -13.05 4.19
CA ASP A 59 -0.11 -12.11 5.19
C ASP A 59 -0.13 -10.64 4.71
N THR A 60 0.81 -10.27 3.83
CA THR A 60 0.97 -8.89 3.33
C THR A 60 0.88 -8.77 1.80
N SER A 61 0.67 -9.89 1.09
CA SER A 61 0.72 -9.94 -0.38
C SER A 61 -0.40 -10.82 -0.94
N LEU A 62 -0.97 -10.41 -2.06
CA LEU A 62 -2.02 -11.15 -2.75
C LEU A 62 -1.82 -11.03 -4.27
N GLU A 63 -1.71 -12.17 -4.95
CA GLU A 63 -1.67 -12.27 -6.41
C GLU A 63 -2.83 -13.14 -6.89
N PHE A 64 -3.63 -12.61 -7.82
CA PHE A 64 -4.79 -13.29 -8.38
C PHE A 64 -5.04 -12.83 -9.82
N ASP A 65 -5.62 -13.73 -10.61
CA ASP A 65 -6.00 -13.50 -11.99
C ASP A 65 -7.49 -13.17 -12.07
N MET A 66 -7.83 -12.12 -12.83
CA MET A 66 -9.21 -11.77 -13.17
C MET A 66 -9.43 -11.99 -14.66
N VAL A 67 -10.23 -13.00 -15.03
CA VAL A 67 -10.49 -13.34 -16.43
C VAL A 67 -11.91 -12.88 -16.81
N GLY A 68 -12.05 -12.27 -17.99
CA GLY A 68 -13.35 -11.85 -18.53
C GLY A 68 -13.84 -10.49 -18.06
N ILE A 69 -12.94 -9.61 -17.59
CA ILE A 69 -13.24 -8.24 -17.20
C ILE A 69 -12.52 -7.24 -18.12
N ASP A 70 -13.15 -6.10 -18.39
CA ASP A 70 -12.53 -5.02 -19.15
C ASP A 70 -11.49 -4.24 -18.32
N ALA A 71 -10.49 -3.68 -19.02
CA ALA A 71 -9.41 -2.90 -18.42
C ALA A 71 -9.93 -1.66 -17.66
N ALA A 72 -11.06 -1.06 -18.07
CA ALA A 72 -11.63 0.09 -17.38
C ALA A 72 -12.05 -0.26 -15.94
N ILE A 73 -12.66 -1.42 -15.73
CA ILE A 73 -13.12 -1.85 -14.40
C ILE A 73 -11.93 -2.32 -13.55
N ALA A 74 -10.98 -3.08 -14.13
CA ALA A 74 -9.76 -3.46 -13.44
C ALA A 74 -8.95 -2.23 -12.96
N ASN A 75 -8.85 -1.20 -13.81
CA ASN A 75 -8.20 0.06 -13.45
C ASN A 75 -9.00 0.85 -12.41
N ALA A 76 -10.34 0.77 -12.41
CA ALA A 76 -11.17 1.37 -11.37
C ALA A 76 -10.85 0.75 -9.99
N PHE A 77 -10.79 -0.58 -9.89
CA PHE A 77 -10.39 -1.25 -8.64
C PHE A 77 -8.99 -0.84 -8.20
N ARG A 78 -8.02 -0.80 -9.12
CA ARG A 78 -6.66 -0.34 -8.82
C ARG A 78 -6.65 1.09 -8.25
N ARG A 79 -7.46 2.00 -8.81
CA ARG A 79 -7.56 3.39 -8.34
C ARG A 79 -8.23 3.49 -6.98
N ILE A 80 -9.30 2.73 -6.74
CA ILE A 80 -10.00 2.69 -5.46
C ILE A 80 -9.05 2.20 -4.36
N LEU A 81 -8.31 1.11 -4.60
CA LEU A 81 -7.33 0.56 -3.66
C LEU A 81 -6.23 1.57 -3.29
N LEU A 82 -5.78 2.37 -4.27
CA LEU A 82 -4.73 3.36 -4.03
C LEU A 82 -5.22 4.61 -3.29
N ALA A 83 -6.44 5.08 -3.58
CA ALA A 83 -6.87 6.43 -3.21
C ALA A 83 -8.16 6.54 -2.39
N GLU A 84 -9.09 5.59 -2.49
CA GLU A 84 -10.43 5.76 -1.90
C GLU A 84 -10.69 4.85 -0.70
N VAL A 85 -9.91 3.79 -0.52
CA VAL A 85 -10.00 2.94 0.67
C VAL A 85 -9.44 3.69 1.88
N PRO A 86 -10.23 3.93 2.94
CA PRO A 86 -9.78 4.71 4.08
C PRO A 86 -8.90 3.90 5.04
N THR A 87 -7.99 4.59 5.71
CA THR A 87 -7.12 4.04 6.77
C THR A 87 -6.97 5.01 7.93
N MET A 88 -6.38 4.54 9.04
CA MET A 88 -6.01 5.36 10.19
C MET A 88 -4.54 5.77 10.08
N ALA A 89 -4.27 7.08 10.13
CA ALA A 89 -2.91 7.61 10.16
C ALA A 89 -2.81 8.85 11.05
N VAL A 90 -1.59 9.22 11.45
CA VAL A 90 -1.34 10.40 12.29
C VAL A 90 -1.56 11.69 11.49
N GLU A 91 -2.39 12.58 12.02
CA GLU A 91 -2.72 13.88 11.42
C GLU A 91 -2.17 15.05 12.23
N LYS A 92 -2.38 15.02 13.55
CA LYS A 92 -1.89 16.06 14.46
C LYS A 92 -0.80 15.51 15.35
N VAL A 93 0.28 16.29 15.49
CA VAL A 93 1.41 15.98 16.34
C VAL A 93 1.61 17.17 17.28
N LEU A 94 1.36 16.94 18.57
CA LEU A 94 1.53 17.89 19.66
C LEU A 94 2.89 17.62 20.31
N ILE A 95 3.83 18.54 20.13
CA ILE A 95 5.19 18.41 20.66
C ILE A 95 5.28 19.25 21.93
N TYR A 96 5.52 18.60 23.08
CA TYR A 96 5.73 19.29 24.36
C TYR A 96 7.20 19.65 24.57
N ASN A 97 8.09 18.70 24.26
CA ASN A 97 9.52 18.95 24.30
C ASN A 97 10.23 18.10 23.25
N ASN A 98 10.89 18.76 22.30
CA ASN A 98 11.82 18.13 21.37
C ASN A 98 13.19 18.81 21.50
N THR A 99 14.13 18.14 22.15
CA THR A 99 15.53 18.59 22.21
C THR A 99 16.44 17.75 21.32
N SER A 100 15.87 17.00 20.38
CA SER A 100 16.62 16.18 19.43
C SER A 100 17.24 17.06 18.33
N ILE A 101 18.03 16.43 17.45
CA ILE A 101 18.62 17.11 16.29
C ILE A 101 17.60 17.25 15.15
N ILE A 102 16.58 16.39 15.13
CA ILE A 102 15.56 16.37 14.08
C ILE A 102 14.57 17.52 14.35
N GLN A 103 14.35 18.33 13.33
CA GLN A 103 13.37 19.41 13.35
C GLN A 103 11.95 18.88 13.56
N ASP A 104 11.12 19.66 14.24
CA ASP A 104 9.75 19.32 14.61
C ASP A 104 8.90 18.92 13.38
N GLU A 105 9.00 19.67 12.28
CA GLU A 105 8.23 19.43 11.07
C GLU A 105 8.63 18.13 10.39
N ILE A 106 9.94 17.85 10.37
CA ILE A 106 10.47 16.61 9.79
C ILE A 106 10.04 15.42 10.64
N LEU A 107 10.12 15.54 11.97
CA LEU A 107 9.70 14.49 12.87
C LEU A 107 8.19 14.21 12.74
N ALA A 108 7.37 15.26 12.70
CA ALA A 108 5.93 15.14 12.49
C ALA A 108 5.58 14.48 11.15
N HIS A 109 6.26 14.86 10.06
CA HIS A 109 6.07 14.24 8.76
C HIS A 109 6.42 12.74 8.77
N ARG A 110 7.51 12.35 9.45
CA ARG A 110 7.89 10.94 9.59
C ARG A 110 6.88 10.15 10.41
N LEU A 111 6.38 10.71 11.51
CA LEU A 111 5.33 10.10 12.33
C LEU A 111 4.03 9.91 11.54
N GLY A 112 3.70 10.86 10.66
CA GLY A 112 2.56 10.80 9.74
C GLY A 112 2.57 9.60 8.79
N LEU A 113 3.76 9.09 8.43
CA LEU A 113 3.93 8.00 7.47
C LEU A 113 3.99 6.61 8.12
N ILE A 114 3.86 6.52 9.45
CA ILE A 114 3.85 5.24 10.14
C ILE A 114 2.46 4.61 10.01
N PRO A 115 2.34 3.40 9.42
CA PRO A 115 1.06 2.72 9.35
C PRO A 115 0.61 2.29 10.75
N ILE A 116 -0.63 2.64 11.11
CA ILE A 116 -1.24 2.30 12.40
C ILE A 116 -2.14 1.08 12.24
N LYS A 117 -1.95 0.10 13.12
CA LYS A 117 -2.75 -1.11 13.23
C LYS A 117 -4.06 -0.80 13.96
N ALA A 118 -5.00 -0.18 13.27
CA ALA A 118 -6.35 0.06 13.75
C ALA A 118 -7.34 -0.15 12.61
N ASP A 119 -8.45 -0.86 12.86
CA ASP A 119 -9.47 -1.09 11.83
C ASP A 119 -10.24 0.22 11.57
N PRO A 120 -10.10 0.85 10.38
CA PRO A 120 -10.76 2.11 10.06
C PRO A 120 -12.29 1.98 10.00
N ARG A 121 -12.86 0.78 9.97
CA ARG A 121 -14.31 0.56 9.96
C ARG A 121 -14.96 0.86 11.31
N LEU A 122 -14.20 0.79 12.39
CA LEU A 122 -14.67 1.04 13.75
C LEU A 122 -14.67 2.53 14.12
N PHE A 123 -14.07 3.36 13.28
CA PHE A 123 -13.95 4.80 13.50
C PHE A 123 -14.74 5.60 12.46
N GLU A 124 -15.29 6.73 12.89
CA GLU A 124 -15.95 7.69 12.02
C GLU A 124 -14.96 8.74 11.47
N TYR A 125 -15.39 9.48 10.46
CA TYR A 125 -14.62 10.62 9.99
C TYR A 125 -14.76 11.78 10.97
N ARG A 126 -13.64 12.41 11.29
CA ARG A 126 -13.63 13.61 12.12
C ARG A 126 -14.33 14.77 11.42
N ASN A 127 -15.19 15.48 12.15
CA ASN A 127 -15.88 16.65 11.63
C ASN A 127 -14.92 17.83 11.42
N ALA A 128 -15.18 18.65 10.39
CA ALA A 128 -14.37 19.82 10.12
C ALA A 128 -14.49 20.85 11.26
N GLY A 129 -13.36 21.20 11.90
CA GLY A 129 -13.29 22.17 12.99
C GLY A 129 -13.19 21.57 14.39
N ASP A 130 -13.24 20.24 14.53
CA ASP A 130 -12.99 19.56 15.82
C ASP A 130 -11.49 19.30 16.03
N GLU A 131 -10.87 20.04 16.95
CA GLU A 131 -9.45 19.94 17.24
C GLU A 131 -9.12 18.87 18.29
N GLU A 132 -9.97 18.70 19.30
CA GLU A 132 -9.76 17.78 20.41
C GLU A 132 -9.99 16.33 19.98
N GLY A 133 -11.03 16.08 19.17
CA GLY A 133 -11.43 14.74 18.79
C GLY A 133 -12.10 13.97 19.93
N THR A 134 -12.86 12.96 19.56
CA THR A 134 -13.66 12.13 20.48
C THR A 134 -13.18 10.68 20.48
N GLU A 135 -13.77 9.87 21.36
CA GLU A 135 -13.48 8.43 21.42
C GLU A 135 -13.88 7.65 20.14
N ILE A 136 -14.70 8.25 19.27
CA ILE A 136 -15.29 7.58 18.09
C ILE A 136 -14.47 7.86 16.81
N ASP A 137 -13.78 8.99 16.74
CA ASP A 137 -13.10 9.45 15.53
C ASP A 137 -11.57 9.46 15.63
N THR A 138 -11.01 9.31 16.85
CA THR A 138 -9.60 9.59 17.12
C THR A 138 -8.94 8.53 17.98
N ILE A 139 -7.69 8.22 17.64
CA ILE A 139 -6.79 7.40 18.47
C ILE A 139 -5.60 8.26 18.90
N GLN A 140 -5.30 8.26 20.20
CA GLN A 140 -4.15 8.97 20.74
C GLN A 140 -2.96 8.04 20.98
N LEU A 141 -1.80 8.41 20.46
CA LEU A 141 -0.53 7.73 20.70
C LEU A 141 0.42 8.72 21.39
N GLN A 142 1.24 8.24 22.32
CA GLN A 142 2.24 9.03 23.02
C GLN A 142 3.63 8.43 22.82
N LEU A 143 4.60 9.29 22.51
CA LEU A 143 6.02 8.96 22.43
C LEU A 143 6.77 9.81 23.45
N LYS A 144 7.23 9.18 24.53
CA LYS A 144 7.97 9.84 25.61
C LYS A 144 9.27 9.10 25.92
N ILE A 145 10.39 9.64 25.45
CA ILE A 145 11.70 9.01 25.56
C ILE A 145 12.75 10.01 25.98
N LYS A 146 13.60 9.60 26.93
CA LYS A 146 14.80 10.32 27.34
C LYS A 146 16.03 9.45 27.13
N CYS A 147 17.01 9.99 26.41
CA CYS A 147 18.28 9.30 26.19
C CYS A 147 19.22 9.54 27.39
N THR A 148 19.78 8.46 27.92
CA THR A 148 20.68 8.49 29.08
C THR A 148 21.94 7.70 28.81
N ARG A 149 23.03 8.08 29.50
CA ARG A 149 24.29 7.35 29.39
C ARG A 149 24.23 6.07 30.22
N ASN A 150 24.64 4.95 29.63
CA ASN A 150 24.73 3.69 30.33
C ASN A 150 25.95 3.70 31.27
N LEU A 151 25.71 3.68 32.59
CA LEU A 151 26.77 3.67 33.60
C LEU A 151 27.51 2.32 33.68
N ARG A 152 26.94 1.25 33.09
CA ARG A 152 27.51 -0.11 33.08
C ARG A 152 28.34 -0.41 31.84
N ALA A 153 28.44 0.52 30.89
CA ALA A 153 29.21 0.32 29.67
C ALA A 153 30.71 0.19 29.99
N THR A 154 31.38 -0.74 29.31
CA THR A 154 32.84 -0.88 29.35
C THR A 154 33.50 0.38 28.84
N LYS A 155 34.61 0.81 29.47
CA LYS A 155 35.30 2.06 29.11
C LYS A 155 35.87 2.05 27.68
N ASP A 156 36.05 0.86 27.11
CA ASP A 156 36.66 0.65 25.79
C ASP A 156 35.63 0.39 24.67
N SER A 157 34.32 0.33 24.98
CA SER A 157 33.30 0.13 23.94
C SER A 157 33.09 1.41 23.13
N ALA A 158 33.32 1.35 21.82
CA ALA A 158 33.03 2.45 20.91
C ALA A 158 31.56 2.46 20.42
N ASP A 159 30.83 1.37 20.64
CA ASP A 159 29.49 1.18 20.09
C ASP A 159 28.44 2.04 20.81
N PRO A 160 27.72 2.93 20.10
CA PRO A 160 26.67 3.77 20.70
C PRO A 160 25.55 2.98 21.39
N ARG A 161 25.31 1.73 20.96
CA ARG A 161 24.31 0.82 21.53
C ARG A 161 24.67 0.35 22.94
N GLU A 162 25.95 0.23 23.26
CA GLU A 162 26.40 -0.15 24.59
C GLU A 162 26.52 1.08 25.50
N LEU A 163 27.00 2.19 24.93
CA LEU A 163 27.23 3.45 25.63
C LEU A 163 25.96 4.18 26.06
N TYR A 164 24.88 4.08 25.28
CA TYR A 164 23.68 4.91 25.46
C TYR A 164 22.40 4.09 25.47
N LEU A 165 21.56 4.35 26.48
CA LEU A 165 20.21 3.80 26.58
C LEU A 165 19.23 4.70 25.82
N ASN A 166 18.36 4.08 25.03
CA ASN A 166 17.31 4.75 24.24
C ASN A 166 17.84 5.82 23.26
N HIS A 167 19.06 5.62 22.74
CA HIS A 167 19.63 6.51 21.71
C HIS A 167 19.03 6.28 20.32
N MET A 168 18.39 5.15 20.06
CA MET A 168 17.59 4.89 18.87
C MET A 168 16.13 4.79 19.29
N VAL A 169 15.31 5.69 18.76
CA VAL A 169 13.88 5.72 18.99
C VAL A 169 13.20 4.99 17.85
N TYR A 170 12.46 3.95 18.18
CA TYR A 170 11.75 3.11 17.22
C TYR A 170 10.24 3.30 17.33
N SER A 171 9.50 2.89 16.30
CA SER A 171 8.04 2.92 16.31
C SER A 171 7.44 2.12 17.47
N LYS A 172 8.03 0.98 17.88
CA LYS A 172 7.57 0.21 19.06
C LYS A 172 7.53 1.02 20.37
N ASP A 173 8.23 2.13 20.45
CA ASP A 173 8.25 2.97 21.65
C ASP A 173 7.01 3.89 21.73
N MET A 174 6.20 3.94 20.67
CA MET A 174 4.89 4.60 20.64
C MET A 174 3.91 3.79 21.49
N LYS A 175 3.26 4.45 22.45
CA LYS A 175 2.28 3.85 23.34
C LYS A 175 0.90 4.37 23.06
N TRP A 176 -0.07 3.48 22.97
CA TRP A 176 -1.48 3.87 22.88
C TRP A 176 -1.98 4.40 24.23
N VAL A 177 -2.67 5.52 24.18
CA VAL A 177 -3.34 6.13 25.32
C VAL A 177 -4.85 6.10 25.03
N PRO A 178 -5.62 5.21 25.67
CA PRO A 178 -7.05 5.09 25.41
C PRO A 178 -7.80 6.35 25.86
N ILE A 179 -8.77 6.78 25.05
CA ILE A 179 -9.69 7.88 25.36
C ILE A 179 -11.05 7.28 25.72
N GLY A 180 -11.66 7.75 26.80
CA GLY A 180 -13.03 7.35 27.18
C GLY A 180 -13.16 5.83 27.37
N ASN A 181 -14.10 5.22 26.65
CA ASN A 181 -14.39 3.78 26.75
C ASN A 181 -13.54 2.90 25.81
N GLN A 182 -12.57 3.46 25.10
CA GLN A 182 -11.75 2.69 24.15
C GLN A 182 -10.95 1.56 24.83
N ALA A 183 -10.57 1.73 26.09
CA ALA A 183 -9.82 0.71 26.83
C ALA A 183 -10.58 -0.62 26.91
N ASP A 184 -11.90 -0.57 27.06
CA ASP A 184 -12.75 -1.76 27.16
C ASP A 184 -13.16 -2.29 25.78
N VAL A 185 -13.44 -1.39 24.83
CA VAL A 185 -13.84 -1.75 23.45
C VAL A 185 -12.69 -2.43 22.69
N PHE A 186 -11.46 -1.99 22.92
CA PHE A 186 -10.26 -2.46 22.22
C PHE A 186 -9.33 -3.27 23.13
N ALA A 187 -9.83 -3.81 24.25
CA ALA A 187 -9.01 -4.57 25.21
C ALA A 187 -8.25 -5.74 24.58
N ASP A 188 -8.86 -6.39 23.58
CA ASP A 188 -8.28 -7.52 22.86
C ASP A 188 -7.47 -7.11 21.61
N ILE A 189 -7.47 -5.82 21.26
CA ILE A 189 -6.87 -5.28 20.03
C ILE A 189 -5.63 -4.47 20.40
N ASP A 190 -4.47 -4.96 19.94
CA ASP A 190 -3.21 -4.25 20.07
C ASP A 190 -3.15 -3.06 19.08
N ILE A 191 -3.60 -1.89 19.54
CA ILE A 191 -3.51 -0.63 18.80
C ILE A 191 -2.10 -0.07 18.91
N GLY A 192 -1.41 0.02 17.78
CA GLY A 192 -0.05 0.51 17.71
C GLY A 192 0.45 0.60 16.27
N PRO A 193 1.75 0.85 16.06
CA PRO A 193 2.33 0.81 14.72
C PRO A 193 2.36 -0.63 14.19
N VAL A 194 2.12 -0.80 12.89
CA VAL A 194 2.16 -2.14 12.25
C VAL A 194 3.56 -2.75 12.34
N HIS A 195 4.60 -1.94 12.10
CA HIS A 195 6.00 -2.35 12.20
C HIS A 195 6.63 -1.68 13.42
N GLY A 196 7.26 -2.47 14.31
CA GLY A 196 7.87 -1.99 15.55
C GLY A 196 9.34 -1.52 15.43
N ASP A 197 9.95 -1.69 14.26
CA ASP A 197 11.38 -1.49 13.99
C ASP A 197 11.69 -0.26 13.12
N ILE A 198 10.69 0.58 12.84
CA ILE A 198 10.88 1.82 12.07
C ILE A 198 11.63 2.81 12.96
N LEU A 199 12.85 3.20 12.55
CA LEU A 199 13.65 4.19 13.26
C LEU A 199 13.07 5.60 13.07
N LEU A 200 12.68 6.27 14.14
CA LEU A 200 12.07 7.61 14.12
C LEU A 200 13.09 8.72 14.35
N ALA A 201 13.94 8.55 15.34
CA ALA A 201 14.95 9.53 15.72
C ALA A 201 16.18 8.85 16.33
N GLN A 202 17.32 9.53 16.21
CA GLN A 202 18.52 9.19 16.96
C GLN A 202 18.83 10.30 17.95
N LEU A 203 19.02 9.92 19.21
CA LEU A 203 19.25 10.81 20.32
C LEU A 203 20.67 10.66 20.86
N ARG A 204 21.10 11.65 21.65
CA ARG A 204 22.29 11.62 22.50
C ARG A 204 21.91 11.90 23.96
N PRO A 205 22.76 11.49 24.93
CA PRO A 205 22.45 11.67 26.34
C PRO A 205 22.11 13.12 26.68
N GLY A 206 21.01 13.31 27.41
CA GLY A 206 20.49 14.63 27.74
C GLY A 206 19.39 15.12 26.79
N GLN A 207 19.20 14.47 25.63
CA GLN A 207 18.08 14.76 24.75
C GLN A 207 16.84 13.97 25.12
N GLU A 208 15.68 14.59 24.92
CA GLU A 208 14.37 13.99 25.14
C GLU A 208 13.37 14.36 24.04
N LEU A 209 12.37 13.48 23.89
CA LEU A 209 11.20 13.63 23.05
C LEU A 209 9.97 13.37 23.92
N ASP A 210 9.03 14.32 23.95
CA ASP A 210 7.70 14.18 24.54
C ASP A 210 6.66 14.69 23.53
N ILE A 211 5.98 13.74 22.91
CA ILE A 211 5.10 13.97 21.75
C ILE A 211 3.80 13.19 21.95
N VAL A 212 2.68 13.86 21.67
CA VAL A 212 1.35 13.26 21.57
C VAL A 212 0.87 13.35 20.12
N MET A 213 0.29 12.26 19.62
CA MET A 213 -0.13 12.11 18.24
C MET A 213 -1.60 11.75 18.21
N HIS A 214 -2.37 12.42 17.35
CA HIS A 214 -3.77 12.07 17.08
C HIS A 214 -3.86 11.43 15.70
N CYS A 215 -4.33 10.19 15.68
CA CYS A 215 -4.62 9.45 14.46
C CYS A 215 -6.10 9.61 14.12
N VAL A 216 -6.38 9.85 12.84
CA VAL A 216 -7.73 10.03 12.32
C VAL A 216 -7.92 9.16 11.09
N LYS A 217 -9.18 8.94 10.73
CA LYS A 217 -9.56 8.27 9.49
C LYS A 217 -9.45 9.22 8.31
N GLY A 218 -8.76 8.79 7.25
CA GLY A 218 -8.61 9.56 6.01
C GLY A 218 -8.52 8.66 4.79
N ILE A 219 -8.53 9.27 3.59
CA ILE A 219 -8.44 8.58 2.30
C ILE A 219 -7.14 8.92 1.58
N GLY A 220 -6.60 7.97 0.80
CA GLY A 220 -5.35 8.13 0.06
C GLY A 220 -5.37 9.28 -0.97
N GLN A 221 -6.56 9.69 -1.44
CA GLN A 221 -6.74 10.83 -2.33
C GLN A 221 -6.33 12.15 -1.68
N ASP A 222 -6.55 12.30 -0.37
CA ASP A 222 -6.20 13.50 0.39
C ASP A 222 -4.69 13.54 0.68
N HIS A 223 -4.15 12.44 1.19
CA HIS A 223 -2.72 12.30 1.42
C HIS A 223 -2.26 10.85 1.27
N ALA A 224 -1.08 10.65 0.66
CA ALA A 224 -0.53 9.32 0.37
C ALA A 224 -0.31 8.45 1.63
N LYS A 225 -0.17 9.07 2.81
CA LYS A 225 -0.07 8.38 4.11
C LYS A 225 -1.28 7.50 4.45
N PHE A 226 -2.44 7.80 3.84
CA PHE A 226 -3.66 7.04 4.02
C PHE A 226 -3.81 5.89 3.02
N SER A 227 -2.86 5.70 2.09
CA SER A 227 -2.94 4.58 1.15
C SER A 227 -2.73 3.25 1.89
N PRO A 228 -3.68 2.30 1.84
CA PRO A 228 -3.57 1.01 2.55
C PRO A 228 -2.62 0.03 1.89
N VAL A 229 -2.26 0.26 0.63
CA VAL A 229 -1.44 -0.65 -0.17
C VAL A 229 -0.06 -0.06 -0.38
N ALA A 230 0.99 -0.89 -0.31
CA ALA A 230 2.33 -0.47 -0.70
C ALA A 230 2.36 -0.14 -2.21
N THR A 231 1.83 -1.05 -3.02
CA THR A 231 1.54 -0.82 -4.44
C THR A 231 0.42 -1.75 -4.88
N ALA A 232 -0.44 -1.25 -5.76
CA ALA A 232 -1.46 -2.05 -6.44
C ALA A 232 -1.33 -1.81 -7.94
N SER A 233 -1.07 -2.88 -8.69
CA SER A 233 -0.87 -2.86 -10.13
C SER A 233 -1.47 -4.13 -10.74
N TYR A 234 -1.62 -4.12 -12.06
CA TYR A 234 -2.02 -5.29 -12.83
C TYR A 234 -1.22 -5.34 -14.13
N ARG A 235 -1.13 -6.53 -14.71
CA ARG A 235 -0.55 -6.77 -16.03
C ARG A 235 -1.47 -7.71 -16.82
N LEU A 236 -1.47 -7.56 -18.13
CA LEU A 236 -2.11 -8.55 -19.01
C LEU A 236 -1.26 -9.83 -19.00
N LEU A 237 -1.91 -10.99 -19.10
CA LEU A 237 -1.23 -12.27 -19.17
C LEU A 237 -0.50 -12.38 -20.52
N PRO A 238 0.84 -12.56 -20.54
CA PRO A 238 1.56 -12.73 -21.79
C PRO A 238 1.32 -14.12 -22.38
N GLU A 239 0.95 -14.18 -23.65
CA GLU A 239 0.89 -15.41 -24.43
C GLU A 239 1.92 -15.37 -25.55
N ILE A 240 2.92 -16.25 -25.48
CA ILE A 240 4.01 -16.33 -26.46
C ILE A 240 3.78 -17.54 -27.35
N THR A 241 3.53 -17.30 -28.64
CA THR A 241 3.34 -18.35 -29.65
C THR A 241 4.54 -18.41 -30.59
N LEU A 242 5.12 -19.59 -30.75
CA LEU A 242 6.18 -19.82 -31.74
C LEU A 242 5.54 -20.07 -33.12
N MET A 243 5.87 -19.22 -34.09
CA MET A 243 5.33 -19.32 -35.45
C MET A 243 5.94 -20.48 -36.25
N GLU A 244 7.18 -20.83 -35.92
CA GLU A 244 7.93 -21.90 -36.57
C GLU A 244 8.59 -22.79 -35.51
N THR A 245 8.92 -24.02 -35.89
CA THR A 245 9.65 -24.93 -35.00
C THR A 245 11.09 -24.46 -34.89
N VAL A 246 11.54 -24.14 -33.67
CA VAL A 246 12.91 -23.71 -33.39
C VAL A 246 13.67 -24.86 -32.75
N GLU A 247 14.70 -25.37 -33.43
CA GLU A 247 15.52 -26.51 -32.98
C GLU A 247 17.01 -26.15 -32.85
N GLY A 248 17.77 -27.00 -32.13
CA GLY A 248 19.23 -26.90 -32.01
C GLY A 248 19.72 -25.67 -31.25
N GLU A 249 20.86 -25.11 -31.66
CA GLU A 249 21.51 -23.94 -31.01
C GLU A 249 20.60 -22.69 -30.96
N LYS A 250 19.67 -22.56 -31.92
CA LYS A 250 18.71 -21.44 -31.95
C LYS A 250 17.71 -21.48 -30.79
N ALA A 251 17.38 -22.67 -30.28
CA ALA A 251 16.51 -22.83 -29.12
C ALA A 251 17.25 -22.52 -27.81
N GLU A 252 18.55 -22.80 -27.74
CA GLU A 252 19.36 -22.42 -26.58
C GLU A 252 19.48 -20.90 -26.46
N LEU A 253 19.74 -20.19 -27.57
CA LEU A 253 19.79 -18.71 -27.60
C LEU A 253 18.53 -18.04 -27.04
N GLN A 254 17.36 -18.65 -27.23
CA GLN A 254 16.09 -18.15 -26.67
C GLN A 254 15.87 -18.51 -25.19
N ARG A 255 16.54 -19.54 -24.67
CA ARG A 255 16.48 -19.91 -23.24
C ARG A 255 17.13 -18.86 -22.34
N TRP A 256 18.22 -18.22 -22.79
CA TRP A 256 18.92 -17.19 -22.00
C TRP A 256 18.16 -15.86 -21.89
N ALA A 257 17.23 -15.56 -22.80
CA ALA A 257 16.42 -14.32 -22.76
C ALA A 257 15.23 -14.38 -21.76
N ARG A 258 15.06 -15.52 -21.06
CA ARG A 258 13.91 -15.79 -20.18
C ARG A 258 14.21 -15.61 -18.68
N ASN A 259 15.48 -15.41 -18.31
CA ASN A 259 15.94 -15.03 -16.97
C ASN A 259 16.28 -13.54 -16.93
#